data_AF-A0AA39H5G4-F1
#
_entry.id   AF-A0AA39H5G4-F1
#
_cell.length_a   1.000
_cell.length_b   1.000
_cell.length_c   1.000
_cell.angle_alpha   90.00
_cell.angle_beta   90.00
_cell.angle_gamma   90.00
#
_symmetry.space_group_name_H-M   'P 1'
#
loop_
_entity.id
_entity.type
_entity.pdbx_description
1 polymer ?
#
loop_
_entity_poly.entity_id
_entity_poly.type
_entity_poly.pdbx_seq_one_letter_code
_entity_poly.pdbx_strand_id
1 'polypeptide(L)'
;MTVIRLPNGGYRIYAKGASEIVLSRCSYILGKDGELTPLGDGQKAEMTKTVIEPMASDGLRTIGLAYKDFVPENAARNEVLMTGDINWDDEETIRDAMVAIAVVGLQKERNNVRSFDQILNHDMVSGGYENAKEALKDLLSSRRAVSLRSRILLHLPPTKPVLKVSNWPCTELAGK
;
A
#
# COMPACT_ATOMS: atom_id res chain seq x y z
N MET A 1 -1.09 11.58 4.79
CA MET A 1 0.13 10.76 4.93
C MET A 1 0.31 10.41 6.40
N THR A 2 1.06 9.37 6.71
CA THR A 2 1.39 8.96 8.08
C THR A 2 2.90 8.78 8.18
N VAL A 3 3.52 9.26 9.24
CA VAL A 3 4.96 9.11 9.49
C VAL A 3 5.18 8.29 10.75
N ILE A 4 6.06 7.30 10.68
CA ILE A 4 6.50 6.51 11.84
C ILE A 4 8.03 6.58 11.95
N ARG A 5 8.55 6.48 13.17
CA ARG A 5 9.99 6.35 13.41
C ARG A 5 10.41 4.90 13.23
N LEU A 6 11.53 4.67 12.56
CA LEU A 6 12.09 3.33 12.40
C LEU A 6 12.98 2.95 13.60
N PRO A 7 13.07 1.67 13.98
CA PRO A 7 13.86 1.22 15.14
C PRO A 7 15.36 1.53 15.02
N ASN A 8 15.90 1.48 13.80
CA ASN A 8 17.29 1.77 13.47
C ASN A 8 17.57 3.28 13.27
N GLY A 9 16.61 4.15 13.63
CA GLY A 9 16.66 5.56 13.31
C GLY A 9 16.07 5.87 11.94
N GLY A 10 15.74 7.15 11.72
CA GLY A 10 15.04 7.59 10.51
C GLY A 10 13.52 7.44 10.58
N TYR A 11 12.86 7.47 9.43
CA TYR A 11 11.42 7.58 9.30
C TYR A 11 10.87 6.77 8.13
N ARG A 12 9.71 6.14 8.32
CA ARG A 12 8.89 5.61 7.23
C ARG A 12 7.65 6.45 7.05
N ILE A 13 7.39 6.83 5.82
CA ILE A 13 6.22 7.59 5.41
C ILE A 13 5.29 6.67 4.65
N TYR A 14 4.03 6.61 5.08
CA TYR A 14 2.97 5.95 4.36
C TYR A 14 2.08 6.96 3.66
N ALA A 15 1.78 6.67 2.39
CA ALA A 15 0.82 7.41 1.60
C ALA A 15 -0.33 6.50 1.19
N LYS A 16 -1.52 7.10 1.18
CA LYS A 16 -2.73 6.49 0.66
C LYS A 16 -3.56 7.54 -0.06
N GLY A 17 -4.37 7.10 -1.01
CA GLY A 17 -5.20 7.98 -1.81
C GLY A 17 -5.81 7.24 -2.98
N ALA A 18 -6.32 7.97 -3.97
CA ALA A 18 -6.77 7.39 -5.23
C ALA A 18 -5.65 6.52 -5.82
N SER A 19 -5.98 5.27 -6.21
CA SER A 19 -4.99 4.29 -6.63
C SER A 19 -4.07 4.78 -7.74
N GLU A 20 -4.62 5.46 -8.73
CA GLU A 20 -3.86 5.97 -9.88
C GLU A 20 -2.87 7.06 -9.48
N ILE A 21 -3.26 7.95 -8.56
CA ILE A 21 -2.42 9.05 -8.08
C ILE A 21 -1.30 8.55 -7.17
N VAL A 22 -1.56 7.53 -6.36
CA VAL A 22 -0.51 6.91 -5.54
C VAL A 22 0.46 6.15 -6.43
N LEU A 23 -0.07 5.38 -7.38
CA LEU A 23 0.74 4.56 -8.29
C LEU A 23 1.63 5.39 -9.20
N SER A 24 1.15 6.55 -9.68
CA SER A 24 1.95 7.43 -10.55
C SER A 24 3.24 7.90 -9.88
N ARG A 25 3.22 8.11 -8.56
CA ARG A 25 4.36 8.54 -7.74
C ARG A 25 5.25 7.41 -7.22
N CYS A 26 4.97 6.15 -7.59
CA CYS A 26 5.78 5.02 -7.17
C CYS A 26 6.86 4.71 -8.22
N SER A 27 8.08 4.40 -7.76
CA SER A 27 9.19 3.93 -8.61
C SER A 27 9.51 2.46 -8.39
N TYR A 28 8.95 1.86 -7.34
CA TYR A 28 9.11 0.45 -7.01
C TYR A 28 7.76 -0.14 -6.61
N ILE A 29 7.69 -1.46 -6.62
CA ILE A 29 6.58 -2.22 -6.08
C ILE A 29 7.08 -3.39 -5.24
N LEU A 30 6.36 -3.66 -4.15
CA LEU A 30 6.64 -4.76 -3.24
C LEU A 30 6.07 -6.07 -3.79
N GLY A 31 6.96 -7.03 -4.07
CA GLY A 31 6.65 -8.36 -4.54
C GLY A 31 6.28 -9.35 -3.41
N LYS A 32 5.85 -10.56 -3.82
CA LYS A 32 5.35 -11.63 -2.92
C LYS A 32 6.31 -12.01 -1.79
N ASP A 33 7.61 -11.95 -2.04
CA ASP A 33 8.64 -12.38 -1.09
C ASP A 33 9.22 -11.20 -0.31
N GLY A 34 8.68 -10.00 -0.50
CA GLY A 34 9.21 -8.75 0.08
C GLY A 34 10.29 -8.15 -0.81
N GLU A 35 10.54 -8.79 -1.96
CA GLU A 35 11.45 -8.28 -2.98
C GLU A 35 10.88 -7.02 -3.62
N LEU A 36 11.74 -6.02 -3.77
CA LEU A 36 11.39 -4.77 -4.43
C LEU A 36 11.74 -4.87 -5.91
N THR A 37 10.77 -4.64 -6.76
CA THR A 37 10.99 -4.57 -8.21
C THR A 37 10.77 -3.15 -8.71
N PRO A 38 11.64 -2.63 -9.61
CA PRO A 38 11.40 -1.36 -10.27
C PRO A 38 10.03 -1.35 -10.95
N LEU A 39 9.33 -0.22 -10.83
CA LEU A 39 8.00 -0.02 -11.37
C LEU A 39 8.05 1.08 -12.44
N GLY A 40 8.14 0.66 -13.70
CA GLY A 40 8.16 1.56 -14.84
C GLY A 40 6.76 1.99 -15.29
N ASP A 41 6.68 3.05 -16.10
CA ASP A 41 5.39 3.63 -16.53
C ASP A 41 4.53 2.65 -17.34
N GLY A 42 5.15 1.75 -18.12
CA GLY A 42 4.42 0.69 -18.82
C GLY A 42 3.71 -0.27 -17.87
N GLN A 43 4.39 -0.67 -16.78
CA GLN A 43 3.78 -1.52 -15.75
C GLN A 43 2.69 -0.76 -14.99
N LYS A 44 2.89 0.53 -14.67
CA LYS A 44 1.84 1.36 -14.04
C LYS A 44 0.59 1.42 -14.91
N ALA A 45 0.75 1.68 -16.21
CA ALA A 45 -0.36 1.74 -17.16
C ALA A 45 -1.09 0.40 -17.29
N GLU A 46 -0.34 -0.70 -17.35
CA GLU A 46 -0.90 -2.05 -17.37
C GLU A 46 -1.70 -2.35 -16.09
N MET A 47 -1.17 -2.01 -14.92
CA MET A 47 -1.88 -2.17 -13.65
C MET A 47 -3.14 -1.32 -13.58
N THR A 48 -3.10 -0.08 -14.07
CA THR A 48 -4.30 0.76 -14.16
C THR A 48 -5.37 0.08 -15.00
N LYS A 49 -5.02 -0.36 -16.20
CA LYS A 49 -5.96 -0.98 -17.14
C LYS A 49 -6.48 -2.36 -16.70
N THR A 50 -5.64 -3.17 -16.08
CA THR A 50 -5.97 -4.58 -15.75
C THR A 50 -6.54 -4.75 -14.36
N VAL A 51 -6.34 -3.77 -13.46
CA VAL A 51 -6.73 -3.87 -12.05
C VAL A 51 -7.61 -2.70 -11.64
N ILE A 52 -7.13 -1.46 -11.78
CA ILE A 52 -7.81 -0.28 -11.24
C ILE A 52 -9.11 -0.03 -12.00
N GLU A 53 -9.07 0.02 -13.34
CA GLU A 53 -10.23 0.26 -14.19
C GLU A 53 -11.34 -0.80 -14.01
N PRO A 54 -11.05 -2.12 -14.00
CA PRO A 54 -12.06 -3.12 -13.70
C PRO A 54 -12.65 -3.00 -12.30
N MET A 55 -11.83 -2.69 -11.28
CA MET A 55 -12.33 -2.49 -9.92
C MET A 55 -13.24 -1.26 -9.82
N ALA A 56 -12.86 -0.16 -10.48
CA ALA A 56 -13.68 1.04 -10.57
C ALA A 56 -14.98 0.79 -11.35
N SER A 57 -14.91 0.03 -12.45
CA SER A 57 -16.08 -0.35 -13.27
C SER A 57 -17.07 -1.22 -12.50
N ASP A 58 -16.58 -2.07 -11.59
CA ASP A 58 -17.40 -2.83 -10.63
C ASP A 58 -18.02 -1.95 -9.52
N GLY A 59 -17.82 -0.63 -9.56
CA GLY A 59 -18.37 0.33 -8.59
C GLY A 59 -17.59 0.41 -7.27
N LEU A 60 -16.37 -0.14 -7.22
CA LEU A 60 -15.52 -0.08 -6.04
C LEU A 60 -14.75 1.25 -5.99
N ARG A 61 -14.62 1.83 -4.80
CA ARG A 61 -13.66 2.92 -4.58
C ARG A 61 -12.26 2.31 -4.48
N THR A 62 -11.38 2.63 -5.42
CA THR A 62 -9.99 2.16 -5.45
C THR A 62 -9.09 3.07 -4.61
N ILE A 63 -8.31 2.48 -3.71
CA ILE A 63 -7.33 3.13 -2.85
C ILE A 63 -5.96 2.49 -3.08
N GLY A 64 -4.95 3.31 -3.37
CA GLY A 64 -3.56 2.89 -3.46
C GLY A 64 -2.86 3.09 -2.12
N LEU A 65 -1.94 2.20 -1.79
CA LEU A 65 -1.08 2.27 -0.61
C LEU A 65 0.38 2.23 -1.04
N ALA A 66 1.19 3.11 -0.50
CA ALA A 66 2.63 3.18 -0.76
C ALA A 66 3.40 3.58 0.50
N TYR A 67 4.69 3.27 0.54
CA TYR A 67 5.60 3.76 1.57
C TYR A 67 6.90 4.31 1.00
N LYS A 68 7.63 5.08 1.81
CA LYS A 68 8.97 5.57 1.51
C LYS A 68 9.77 5.67 2.81
N ASP A 69 11.01 5.22 2.76
CA ASP A 69 11.89 5.20 3.92
C ASP A 69 12.99 6.23 3.81
N PHE A 70 13.22 6.91 4.93
CA PHE A 70 14.30 7.84 5.15
C PHE A 70 15.18 7.23 6.23
N VAL A 71 16.43 6.92 5.88
CA VAL A 71 17.36 6.20 6.74
C VAL A 71 18.59 7.04 7.04
N PRO A 72 19.20 6.91 8.22
CA PRO A 72 20.35 7.73 8.61
C PRO A 72 21.65 7.33 7.90
N GLU A 73 21.78 6.08 7.46
CA GLU A 73 22.98 5.54 6.82
C GLU A 73 22.65 4.40 5.86
N ASN A 74 23.58 4.08 4.95
CA ASN A 74 23.53 2.91 4.06
C ASN A 74 22.20 2.72 3.29
N ALA A 75 21.64 3.81 2.75
CA ALA A 75 20.37 3.78 2.05
C ALA A 75 20.35 2.81 0.87
N ALA A 76 19.33 1.95 0.83
CA ALA A 76 19.04 1.10 -0.32
C ALA A 76 18.47 1.93 -1.48
N ARG A 77 18.33 1.30 -2.66
CA ARG A 77 17.92 1.97 -3.91
C ARG A 77 16.51 2.59 -3.88
N ASN A 78 15.68 2.16 -2.95
CA ASN A 78 14.30 2.61 -2.74
C ASN A 78 14.15 3.50 -1.49
N GLU A 79 15.25 3.83 -0.83
CA GLU A 79 15.31 4.60 0.40
C GLU A 79 16.01 5.94 0.16
N VAL A 80 15.81 6.88 1.06
CA VAL A 80 16.45 8.19 1.02
C VAL A 80 17.42 8.32 2.18
N LEU A 81 18.68 8.63 1.88
CA LEU A 81 19.67 8.95 2.90
C LEU A 81 19.36 10.32 3.52
N MET A 82 19.24 10.37 4.84
CA MET A 82 19.04 11.61 5.56
C MET A 82 20.36 12.37 5.70
N THR A 83 20.54 13.43 4.92
CA THR A 83 21.71 14.33 5.00
C THR A 83 21.48 15.57 5.88
N GLY A 84 20.32 15.64 6.53
CA GLY A 84 19.89 16.75 7.38
C GLY A 84 18.42 16.58 7.80
N ASP A 85 17.79 17.66 8.22
CA ASP A 85 16.36 17.66 8.54
C ASP A 85 15.51 17.44 7.30
N ILE A 86 14.48 16.60 7.43
CA ILE A 86 13.51 16.34 6.36
C ILE A 86 12.56 17.54 6.27
N ASN A 87 12.44 18.13 5.09
CA ASN A 87 11.46 19.19 4.83
C ASN A 87 10.05 18.61 4.68
N TRP A 88 9.31 18.50 5.79
CA TRP A 88 7.96 17.94 5.83
C TRP A 88 6.91 18.74 5.04
N ASP A 89 7.20 20.00 4.73
CA ASP A 89 6.29 20.88 3.98
C ASP A 89 6.39 20.65 2.46
N ASP A 90 7.48 20.03 1.98
CA ASP A 90 7.62 19.61 0.58
C ASP A 90 6.95 18.24 0.36
N GLU A 91 5.61 18.27 0.36
CA GLU A 91 4.80 17.07 0.13
C GLU A 91 5.05 16.41 -1.23
N GLU A 92 5.51 17.16 -2.22
CA GLU A 92 5.78 16.65 -3.56
C GLU A 92 6.98 15.71 -3.53
N THR A 93 8.12 16.19 -3.04
CA THR A 93 9.34 15.39 -2.90
C THR A 93 9.15 14.21 -1.94
N ILE A 94 8.39 14.41 -0.86
CA ILE A 94 8.10 13.36 0.12
C ILE A 94 7.31 12.22 -0.51
N ARG A 95 6.37 12.54 -1.38
CA ARG A 95 5.45 11.56 -1.97
C ARG A 95 5.92 11.03 -3.31
N ASP A 96 7.05 11.48 -3.83
CA ASP A 96 7.63 10.96 -5.07
C ASP A 96 8.54 9.76 -4.83
N ALA A 97 8.79 8.97 -5.88
CA ALA A 97 9.65 7.79 -5.88
C ALA A 97 9.35 6.77 -4.76
N MET A 98 8.07 6.59 -4.43
CA MET A 98 7.64 5.67 -3.37
C MET A 98 7.68 4.19 -3.80
N VAL A 99 7.48 3.31 -2.84
CA VAL A 99 7.25 1.87 -3.04
C VAL A 99 5.75 1.58 -2.96
N ALA A 100 5.14 1.13 -4.05
CA ALA A 100 3.76 0.66 -4.07
C ALA A 100 3.63 -0.63 -3.23
N ILE A 101 2.63 -0.67 -2.35
CA ILE A 101 2.30 -1.83 -1.51
C ILE A 101 1.12 -2.59 -2.10
N ALA A 102 0.00 -1.89 -2.32
CA ALA A 102 -1.26 -2.53 -2.69
C ALA A 102 -2.25 -1.57 -3.36
N VAL A 103 -3.15 -2.14 -4.15
CA VAL A 103 -4.37 -1.49 -4.65
C VAL A 103 -5.58 -2.21 -4.06
N VAL A 104 -6.45 -1.45 -3.43
CA VAL A 104 -7.60 -1.96 -2.68
C VAL A 104 -8.89 -1.34 -3.22
N GLY A 105 -9.86 -2.17 -3.57
CA GLY A 105 -11.18 -1.77 -4.03
C GLY A 105 -12.21 -2.01 -2.96
N LEU A 106 -12.95 -0.97 -2.62
CA LEU A 106 -13.87 -0.97 -1.50
C LEU A 106 -15.31 -0.73 -1.96
N GLN A 107 -16.21 -1.63 -1.56
CA GLN A 107 -17.64 -1.39 -1.69
C GLN A 107 -18.10 -0.41 -0.61
N LYS A 108 -18.79 0.66 -1.00
CA LYS A 108 -19.39 1.61 -0.05
C LYS A 108 -20.65 0.99 0.56
N GLU A 109 -20.58 0.55 1.82
CA GLU A 109 -21.79 0.20 2.58
C GLU A 109 -22.38 1.46 3.24
N ARG A 110 -23.67 1.74 2.98
CA ARG A 110 -24.36 2.96 3.42
C ARG A 110 -24.46 3.14 4.94
N ASN A 111 -24.22 2.09 5.74
CA ASN A 111 -24.58 2.06 7.17
C ASN A 111 -23.40 1.97 8.15
N ASN A 112 -22.14 1.99 7.69
CA ASN A 112 -20.97 1.98 8.59
C ASN A 112 -20.27 3.34 8.56
N VAL A 113 -20.32 4.07 9.67
CA VAL A 113 -19.94 5.50 9.78
C VAL A 113 -18.43 5.71 9.76
N ARG A 114 -17.62 4.65 9.94
CA ARG A 114 -16.16 4.75 9.76
C ARG A 114 -15.81 4.42 8.32
N SER A 115 -15.32 5.41 7.58
CA SER A 115 -14.77 5.14 6.25
C SER A 115 -13.57 4.20 6.39
N PHE A 116 -13.39 3.26 5.47
CA PHE A 116 -12.19 2.41 5.43
C PHE A 116 -10.89 3.23 5.43
N ASP A 117 -10.97 4.45 4.91
CA ASP A 117 -9.92 5.43 4.97
C ASP A 117 -9.56 5.76 6.43
N GLN A 118 -10.53 5.95 7.33
CA GLN A 118 -10.25 6.09 8.76
C GLN A 118 -9.64 4.83 9.38
N ILE A 119 -10.06 3.64 8.96
CA ILE A 119 -9.51 2.36 9.45
C ILE A 119 -8.04 2.22 9.02
N LEU A 120 -7.74 2.46 7.74
CA LEU A 120 -6.39 2.49 7.20
C LEU A 120 -5.52 3.50 7.95
N ASN A 121 -6.02 4.71 8.23
CA ASN A 121 -5.25 5.68 9.00
C ASN A 121 -4.94 5.15 10.40
N HIS A 122 -5.95 4.65 11.10
CA HIS A 122 -5.78 4.15 12.46
C HIS A 122 -4.79 2.99 12.50
N ASP A 123 -4.99 1.97 11.65
CA ASP A 123 -4.21 0.73 11.70
C ASP A 123 -2.76 0.97 11.23
N MET A 124 -2.53 1.85 10.25
CA MET A 124 -1.17 2.24 9.81
C MET A 124 -0.42 3.07 10.85
N VAL A 125 -1.13 3.83 11.70
CA VAL A 125 -0.53 4.62 12.80
C VAL A 125 -0.27 3.74 14.02
N SER A 126 -1.20 2.85 14.38
CA SER A 126 -1.12 2.06 15.61
C SER A 126 -0.20 0.85 15.51
N GLY A 127 0.06 0.35 14.30
CA GLY A 127 0.71 -0.94 14.13
C GLY A 127 2.23 -0.97 14.22
N GLY A 128 2.92 0.18 14.20
CA GLY A 128 4.38 0.22 14.37
C GLY A 128 5.14 -0.70 13.41
N TYR A 129 4.64 -0.87 12.18
CA TYR A 129 5.06 -1.97 11.31
C TYR A 129 6.48 -1.78 10.77
N GLU A 130 7.38 -2.65 11.19
CA GLU A 130 8.74 -2.74 10.64
C GLU A 130 8.72 -3.22 9.17
N ASN A 131 7.70 -3.99 8.79
CA ASN A 131 7.53 -4.54 7.44
C ASN A 131 6.16 -4.19 6.84
N ALA A 132 6.14 -3.68 5.61
CA ALA A 132 4.92 -3.41 4.85
C ALA A 132 4.03 -4.66 4.66
N LYS A 133 4.62 -5.88 4.66
CA LYS A 133 3.86 -7.14 4.67
C LYS A 133 3.07 -7.35 5.96
N GLU A 134 3.64 -6.99 7.11
CA GLU A 134 2.94 -7.10 8.39
C GLU A 134 1.85 -6.03 8.50
N ALA A 135 2.15 -4.81 8.06
CA ALA A 135 1.14 -3.75 7.94
C ALA A 135 -0.07 -4.20 7.14
N LEU A 136 0.19 -4.91 6.04
CA LEU A 136 -0.82 -5.42 5.13
C LEU A 136 -1.56 -6.63 5.70
N LYS A 137 -0.85 -7.57 6.34
CA LYS A 137 -1.45 -8.73 7.03
C LYS A 137 -2.36 -8.29 8.17
N ASP A 138 -1.95 -7.30 8.96
CA ASP A 138 -2.74 -6.75 10.06
C ASP A 138 -3.94 -5.96 9.52
N LEU A 139 -3.75 -5.18 8.46
CA LEU A 139 -4.85 -4.53 7.77
C LEU A 139 -5.88 -5.55 7.23
N LEU A 140 -5.43 -6.69 6.70
CA LEU A 140 -6.30 -7.74 6.15
C LEU A 140 -6.96 -8.59 7.23
N SER A 141 -6.28 -8.84 8.35
CA SER A 141 -6.80 -9.59 9.48
C SER A 141 -7.68 -8.72 10.40
N SER A 142 -7.59 -7.38 10.27
CA SER A 142 -8.48 -6.43 10.90
C SER A 142 -9.91 -6.77 10.53
N ARG A 143 -10.70 -7.22 11.52
CA ARG A 143 -12.14 -7.53 11.36
C ARG A 143 -12.92 -6.36 10.76
N ARG A 144 -12.40 -5.14 10.88
CA ARG A 144 -12.95 -3.90 10.31
C ARG A 144 -12.76 -3.83 8.79
N ALA A 145 -11.67 -4.39 8.28
CA ALA A 145 -11.41 -4.50 6.85
C ALA A 145 -12.26 -5.60 6.19
N VAL A 146 -12.32 -6.76 6.84
CA VAL A 146 -13.07 -7.95 6.37
C VAL A 146 -14.59 -7.75 6.44
N SER A 147 -15.10 -6.89 7.33
CA SER A 147 -16.53 -6.57 7.43
C SER A 147 -17.11 -5.90 6.19
N LEU A 148 -16.27 -5.34 5.31
CA LEU A 148 -16.71 -4.73 4.06
C LEU A 148 -16.45 -5.72 2.92
N ARG A 149 -17.33 -5.75 1.92
CA ARG A 149 -17.04 -6.46 0.65
C ARG A 149 -15.90 -5.75 -0.09
N SER A 150 -14.66 -5.96 0.36
CA SER A 150 -13.45 -5.42 -0.24
C SER A 150 -12.84 -6.42 -1.21
N ARG A 151 -12.42 -5.96 -2.39
CA ARG A 151 -11.49 -6.70 -3.26
C ARG A 151 -10.12 -6.08 -3.08
N ILE A 152 -9.19 -6.86 -2.56
CA ILE A 152 -7.84 -6.41 -2.26
C ILE A 152 -6.90 -7.15 -3.20
N LEU A 153 -6.18 -6.40 -4.06
CA LEU A 153 -5.12 -6.99 -4.87
C LEU A 153 -3.76 -6.58 -4.29
N LEU A 154 -3.10 -7.56 -3.70
CA LEU A 154 -1.83 -7.44 -2.99
C LEU A 154 -0.61 -7.68 -3.87
N HIS A 155 -0.83 -7.85 -5.18
CA HIS A 155 0.13 -8.54 -6.02
C HIS A 155 0.14 -7.93 -7.40
N LEU A 156 1.18 -7.16 -7.74
CA LEU A 156 1.32 -6.69 -9.12
C LEU A 156 2.74 -6.91 -9.65
N PRO A 157 3.14 -8.16 -9.97
CA PRO A 157 3.74 -8.41 -11.26
C PRO A 157 2.63 -8.41 -12.34
N PRO A 158 2.91 -7.89 -13.56
CA PRO A 158 1.92 -7.69 -14.63
C PRO A 158 1.26 -8.98 -15.19
N THR A 159 1.68 -10.17 -14.76
CA THR A 159 1.47 -11.41 -15.54
C THR A 159 0.42 -12.39 -15.00
N LYS A 160 -0.38 -12.05 -13.96
CA LYS A 160 -1.36 -13.00 -13.39
C LYS A 160 -2.75 -12.41 -13.19
N PRO A 161 -3.82 -13.21 -13.36
CA PRO A 161 -5.20 -12.75 -13.22
C PRO A 161 -5.50 -12.25 -11.81
N VAL A 162 -6.31 -11.19 -11.72
CA VAL A 162 -6.80 -10.56 -10.50
C VAL A 162 -7.41 -11.61 -9.57
N LEU A 163 -6.71 -11.92 -8.47
CA LEU A 163 -7.25 -12.80 -7.44
C LEU A 163 -8.35 -12.06 -6.66
N LYS A 164 -9.60 -12.46 -6.88
CA LYS A 164 -10.72 -12.05 -6.02
C LYS A 164 -10.50 -12.68 -4.64
N VAL A 165 -10.51 -11.85 -3.59
CA VAL A 165 -10.44 -12.28 -2.18
C VAL A 165 -11.47 -13.36 -1.84
N SER A 166 -12.58 -13.44 -2.58
CA SER A 166 -13.59 -14.51 -2.43
C SER A 166 -13.07 -15.93 -2.69
N ASN A 167 -11.93 -16.09 -3.38
CA ASN A 167 -11.33 -17.40 -3.68
C ASN A 167 -9.95 -17.59 -3.02
N TRP A 168 -9.59 -16.75 -2.05
CA TRP A 168 -8.40 -17.01 -1.25
C TRP A 168 -8.72 -18.16 -0.29
N PRO A 169 -7.99 -19.28 -0.30
CA PRO A 169 -8.17 -20.31 0.71
C PRO A 169 -7.79 -19.68 2.06
N CYS A 170 -8.80 -19.36 2.85
CA CYS A 170 -8.68 -18.85 4.22
C CYS A 170 -7.95 -19.85 5.14
N THR A 171 -7.66 -21.06 4.63
CA THR A 171 -7.09 -22.20 5.34
C THR A 171 -5.56 -22.22 5.41
N GLU A 172 -4.81 -21.38 4.70
CA GLU A 172 -3.33 -21.35 4.81
C GLU A 172 -2.78 -20.36 5.86
N LEU A 173 -3.66 -19.73 6.67
CA LEU A 173 -3.26 -18.88 7.79
C LEU A 173 -3.40 -19.55 9.16
N ALA A 174 -3.60 -20.87 9.18
CA ALA A 174 -3.52 -21.68 10.40
C ALA A 174 -2.54 -22.85 10.20
N GLY A 175 -1.25 -22.57 10.41
CA GLY A 175 -0.24 -23.59 10.71
C GLY A 175 0.64 -24.03 9.54
N LYS A 176 1.93 -23.70 9.60
CA LYS A 176 2.93 -24.48 10.33
C LYS A 176 4.04 -23.57 10.84
#